data_AF-A0A937N8F2-F1
#
_entry.id   AF-A0A937N8F2-F1
#
_cell.length_a   1.000
_cell.length_b   1.000
_cell.length_c   1.000
_cell.angle_alpha   90.00
_cell.angle_beta   90.00
_cell.angle_gamma   90.00
#
_symmetry.space_group_name_H-M   'P 1'
#
loop_
_entity.id
_entity.type
_entity.pdbx_description
1 polymer ?
#
loop_
_entity_poly.entity_id
_entity_poly.type
_entity_poly.pdbx_seq_one_letter_code
_entity_poly.pdbx_strand_id
1 'polypeptide(L)'
;RSPKPDAWEPMEAYYKEFEHPLWKALGEKARKRGGHGGGDWLEVHRLINALRTGTPPDMDVYDAATWSCIIELSEKSVADRSSPMDFPDFTHGRWQTAQPIGILGL
;
A
#
# COMPACT_ATOMS: atom_id res chain seq x y z
N ARG A 1 -0.09 19.48 -9.27
CA ARG A 1 0.06 20.87 -9.75
C ARG A 1 1.49 21.27 -9.43
N SER A 2 2.34 21.41 -10.45
CA SER A 2 3.70 21.95 -10.29
C SER A 2 3.71 23.36 -10.89
N PRO A 3 4.24 24.39 -10.19
CA PRO A 3 4.41 25.73 -10.73
C PRO A 3 5.33 25.80 -11.96
N LYS A 4 6.24 24.83 -12.16
CA LYS A 4 7.17 24.83 -13.31
C LYS A 4 7.30 23.42 -13.91
N PRO A 5 7.13 23.27 -15.23
CA PRO A 5 7.42 22.00 -15.90
C PRO A 5 8.87 21.54 -15.64
N ASP A 6 9.06 20.24 -15.49
CA ASP A 6 10.37 19.56 -15.44
C ASP A 6 11.35 20.10 -14.38
N ALA A 7 10.83 20.65 -13.27
CA ALA A 7 11.62 21.19 -12.17
C ALA A 7 11.38 20.42 -10.86
N TRP A 8 12.45 20.24 -10.08
CA TRP A 8 12.37 19.69 -8.73
C TRP A 8 11.78 20.73 -7.75
N GLU A 9 10.99 20.24 -6.80
CA GLU A 9 10.36 21.06 -5.77
C GLU A 9 10.54 20.44 -4.37
N PRO A 10 10.60 21.27 -3.32
CA PRO A 10 10.54 20.78 -1.93
C PRO A 10 9.19 20.10 -1.64
N MET A 11 9.21 18.98 -0.90
CA MET A 11 8.00 18.20 -0.63
C MET A 11 7.12 18.78 0.49
N GLU A 12 7.60 19.74 1.27
CA GLU A 12 6.97 20.24 2.49
C GLU A 12 5.57 20.81 2.24
N ALA A 13 5.39 21.55 1.14
CA ALA A 13 4.10 22.10 0.76
C ALA A 13 3.08 20.99 0.48
N TYR A 14 3.52 19.90 -0.14
CA TYR A 14 2.68 18.75 -0.48
C TYR A 14 2.34 17.90 0.74
N TYR A 15 3.25 17.75 1.71
CA TYR A 15 2.92 17.09 2.97
C TYR A 15 1.83 17.84 3.73
N LYS A 16 1.89 19.17 3.79
CA LYS A 16 0.84 19.96 4.46
C LYS A 16 -0.55 19.68 3.87
N GLU A 17 -0.64 19.63 2.54
CA GLU A 17 -1.90 19.44 1.82
C GLU A 17 -2.36 17.98 1.80
N PHE A 18 -1.47 17.03 1.52
CA PHE A 18 -1.82 15.66 1.13
C PHE A 18 -1.37 14.57 2.11
N GLU A 19 -0.67 14.92 3.19
CA GLU A 19 -0.23 13.91 4.15
C GLU A 19 -1.42 13.15 4.73
N HIS A 20 -1.30 11.81 4.72
CA HIS A 20 -2.38 10.90 5.05
C HIS A 20 -2.85 11.13 6.49
N PRO A 21 -4.17 11.17 6.77
CA PRO A 21 -4.69 11.44 8.11
C PRO A 21 -4.12 10.51 9.20
N LEU A 22 -4.00 9.22 8.90
CA LEU A 22 -3.34 8.24 9.78
C LEU A 22 -1.90 8.67 10.15
N TRP A 23 -1.13 9.17 9.18
CA TRP A 23 0.25 9.60 9.39
C TRP A 23 0.31 10.93 10.13
N LYS A 24 -0.62 11.87 9.88
CA LYS A 24 -0.76 13.09 10.71
C LYS A 24 -1.02 12.74 12.19
N ALA A 25 -1.85 11.73 12.43
CA ALA A 25 -2.24 11.32 13.78
C ALA A 25 -1.17 10.48 14.51
N LEU A 26 -0.49 9.58 13.80
CA LEU A 26 0.38 8.57 14.40
C LEU A 26 1.85 8.68 13.98
N GLY A 27 2.19 9.50 12.99
CA GLY A 27 3.51 9.54 12.35
C GLY A 27 4.65 9.92 13.29
N GLU A 28 4.42 10.86 14.23
CA GLU A 28 5.44 11.19 15.24
C GLU A 28 5.71 9.99 16.17
N LYS A 29 4.64 9.30 16.60
CA LYS A 29 4.75 8.09 17.43
C LYS A 29 5.42 6.96 16.66
N ALA A 30 5.06 6.78 15.39
CA ALA A 30 5.63 5.79 14.49
C ALA A 30 7.14 6.00 14.32
N ARG A 31 7.57 7.24 14.03
CA ARG A 31 8.99 7.61 13.94
C ARG A 31 9.77 7.30 15.21
N LYS A 32 9.21 7.60 16.39
CA LYS A 32 9.84 7.30 17.68
C LYS A 32 9.96 5.79 17.96
N ARG A 33 9.00 4.99 17.47
CA ARG A 33 9.00 3.53 17.64
C ARG A 33 9.97 2.84 16.67
N GLY A 34 10.29 3.47 15.55
CA GLY A 34 11.25 2.97 14.57
C GLY A 34 10.67 1.96 13.57
N GLY A 35 11.56 1.26 12.87
CA GLY A 35 11.23 0.39 11.73
C GLY A 35 11.03 1.19 10.44
N HIS A 36 12.05 1.19 9.56
CA HIS A 36 12.10 1.94 8.30
C HIS A 36 11.48 3.36 8.37
N GLY A 37 11.86 4.16 9.37
CA GLY A 37 11.36 5.54 9.54
C GLY A 37 9.97 5.66 10.18
N GLY A 38 9.40 4.55 10.66
CA GLY A 38 8.10 4.44 11.33
C GLY A 38 7.05 3.68 10.53
N GLY A 39 7.32 3.36 9.25
CA GLY A 39 6.40 2.61 8.38
C GLY A 39 6.03 1.26 8.96
N ASP A 40 7.02 0.46 9.36
CA ASP A 40 6.80 -0.90 9.89
C ASP A 40 5.95 -0.86 11.16
N TRP A 41 6.21 0.11 12.05
CA TRP A 41 5.42 0.23 13.27
C TRP A 41 3.95 0.52 12.93
N LEU A 42 3.70 1.37 11.93
CA LEU A 42 2.34 1.74 11.54
C LEU A 42 1.60 0.56 10.92
N GLU A 43 2.26 -0.22 10.06
CA GLU A 43 1.74 -1.45 9.46
C GLU A 43 1.31 -2.45 10.55
N VAL A 44 2.22 -2.79 11.47
CA VAL A 44 1.94 -3.74 12.56
C VAL A 44 0.87 -3.20 13.50
N HIS A 45 0.87 -1.89 13.78
CA HIS A 45 -0.16 -1.24 14.59
C HIS A 45 -1.55 -1.39 13.96
N ARG A 46 -1.68 -1.18 12.64
CA ARG A 46 -2.94 -1.33 11.90
C ARG A 46 -3.42 -2.78 11.93
N LEU A 47 -2.54 -3.74 11.69
CA LEU A 47 -2.85 -5.16 11.78
C LEU A 47 -3.35 -5.56 13.17
N ILE A 48 -2.63 -5.18 14.23
CA ILE A 48 -3.04 -5.47 15.61
C ILE A 48 -4.38 -4.82 15.93
N ASN A 49 -4.63 -3.59 15.48
CA ASN A 49 -5.91 -2.94 15.69
C ASN A 49 -7.05 -3.72 15.04
N ALA A 50 -6.91 -4.11 13.77
CA ALA A 50 -7.91 -4.90 13.05
C ALA A 50 -8.25 -6.22 13.78
N LEU A 51 -7.22 -6.93 14.27
CA LEU A 51 -7.40 -8.14 15.07
C LEU A 51 -8.15 -7.89 16.39
N ARG A 52 -7.89 -6.75 17.05
CA ARG A 52 -8.55 -6.39 18.31
C ARG A 52 -9.99 -5.93 18.13
N THR A 53 -10.31 -5.31 16.99
CA THR A 53 -11.65 -4.76 16.70
C THR A 53 -12.51 -5.68 15.86
N GLY A 54 -11.96 -6.79 15.34
CA GLY A 54 -12.68 -7.70 14.45
C GLY A 54 -13.01 -7.08 13.10
N THR A 55 -12.22 -6.11 12.64
CA THR A 55 -12.36 -5.51 11.30
C THR A 55 -11.40 -6.19 10.32
N PRO A 56 -11.67 -6.13 9.00
CA PRO A 56 -10.71 -6.62 8.01
C PRO A 56 -9.35 -5.92 8.14
N PRO A 57 -8.23 -6.60 7.83
CA PRO A 57 -6.94 -5.95 7.67
C PRO A 57 -6.95 -5.02 6.45
N ASP A 58 -6.00 -4.09 6.40
CA ASP A 58 -5.88 -3.13 5.29
C ASP A 58 -5.49 -3.79 3.96
N MET A 59 -4.89 -4.98 4.02
CA MET A 59 -4.52 -5.82 2.88
C MET A 59 -4.93 -7.24 3.21
N ASP A 60 -5.64 -7.90 2.30
CA ASP A 60 -6.14 -9.26 2.51
C ASP A 60 -5.28 -10.33 1.81
N VAL A 61 -5.72 -11.60 1.89
CA VAL A 61 -5.01 -12.73 1.32
C VAL A 61 -4.92 -12.69 -0.21
N TYR A 62 -5.91 -12.08 -0.88
CA TYR A 62 -5.95 -11.98 -2.32
C TYR A 62 -5.01 -10.88 -2.82
N ASP A 63 -4.91 -9.76 -2.09
CA ASP A 63 -3.89 -8.74 -2.33
C ASP A 63 -2.49 -9.36 -2.23
N ALA A 64 -2.24 -10.07 -1.13
CA ALA A 64 -0.95 -10.74 -0.90
C ALA A 64 -0.62 -11.76 -2.00
N ALA A 65 -1.58 -12.59 -2.42
CA ALA A 65 -1.38 -13.56 -3.50
C ALA A 65 -1.10 -12.87 -4.85
N THR A 66 -1.84 -11.81 -5.16
CA THR A 66 -1.70 -11.04 -6.41
C THR A 66 -0.33 -10.37 -6.50
N TRP A 67 0.19 -9.81 -5.39
CA TRP A 67 1.53 -9.22 -5.39
C TRP A 67 2.64 -10.27 -5.40
N SER A 68 2.44 -11.38 -4.68
CA SER A 68 3.45 -12.43 -4.59
C SER A 68 3.63 -13.20 -5.91
N CYS A 69 2.57 -13.38 -6.69
CA CYS A 69 2.65 -14.12 -7.96
C CYS A 69 3.51 -13.40 -9.01
N ILE A 70 3.76 -12.09 -8.85
CA ILE A 70 4.63 -11.30 -9.73
C ILE A 70 6.03 -11.92 -9.81
N ILE A 71 6.53 -12.51 -8.72
CA ILE A 71 7.86 -13.15 -8.70
C ILE A 71 7.92 -14.22 -9.79
N GLU A 72 7.04 -15.21 -9.74
CA GLU A 72 7.01 -16.31 -10.71
C GLU A 72 6.63 -15.84 -12.13
N LEU A 73 5.64 -14.95 -12.25
CA LEU A 73 5.19 -14.45 -13.56
C LEU A 73 6.30 -13.64 -14.25
N SER A 74 7.05 -12.83 -13.50
CA SER A 74 8.16 -12.05 -14.06
C SER A 74 9.31 -12.93 -14.52
N GLU A 75 9.65 -13.99 -13.77
CA GLU A 75 10.65 -14.98 -14.17
C GLU A 75 10.24 -15.70 -15.46
N LYS A 76 8.97 -16.13 -15.56
CA LYS A 76 8.40 -16.71 -16.78
C LYS A 76 8.46 -15.76 -17.96
N SER A 77 8.08 -14.49 -17.76
CA SER A 77 8.14 -13.46 -18.81
C SER A 77 9.54 -13.29 -19.34
N VAL A 78 10.54 -13.13 -18.47
CA VAL A 78 11.94 -12.97 -18.88
C VAL A 78 12.43 -14.20 -19.65
N ALA A 79 12.08 -15.42 -19.19
CA ALA A 79 12.42 -16.65 -19.88
C ALA A 79 11.80 -16.75 -21.28
N ASP A 80 10.61 -16.17 -21.47
CA ASP A 80 9.90 -16.10 -22.74
C ASP A 80 10.06 -14.75 -23.46
N ARG A 81 11.31 -14.24 -23.50
CA ARG A 81 11.68 -13.02 -24.25
C ARG A 81 10.85 -11.78 -23.87
N SER A 82 10.54 -11.65 -22.59
CA SER A 82 9.73 -10.56 -22.04
C SER A 82 8.30 -10.53 -22.58
N SER A 83 7.72 -11.69 -22.89
CA SER A 83 6.32 -11.79 -23.30
C SER A 83 5.37 -11.41 -22.14
N PRO A 84 4.19 -10.85 -22.44
CA PRO A 84 3.17 -10.59 -21.43
C PRO A 84 2.69 -11.87 -20.74
N MET A 85 2.38 -11.79 -19.44
CA MET A 85 1.87 -12.90 -18.64
C MET A 85 0.48 -12.58 -18.10
N ASP A 86 -0.42 -13.55 -18.19
CA ASP A 86 -1.76 -13.44 -17.59
C ASP A 86 -1.68 -13.63 -16.07
N PHE A 87 -2.33 -12.72 -15.33
CA PHE A 87 -2.44 -12.84 -13.88
C PHE A 87 -3.58 -13.78 -13.50
N PRO A 88 -3.36 -14.71 -12.55
CA PRO A 88 -4.45 -15.47 -11.96
C PRO A 88 -5.43 -14.56 -11.22
N ASP A 89 -6.73 -14.72 -11.47
CA ASP A 89 -7.76 -14.09 -10.65
C ASP A 89 -7.99 -14.90 -9.37
N PHE A 90 -7.21 -14.60 -8.32
CA PHE A 90 -7.35 -15.23 -7.02
C PHE A 90 -8.69 -14.94 -6.33
N THR A 91 -9.42 -13.91 -6.78
CA THR A 91 -10.71 -13.51 -6.20
C THR A 91 -11.89 -14.24 -6.84
N HIS A 92 -11.68 -14.96 -7.95
CA HIS A 92 -12.73 -15.58 -8.76
C HIS A 92 -13.83 -14.58 -9.15
N GLY A 93 -13.44 -13.42 -9.67
CA GLY A 93 -14.32 -12.35 -10.14
C GLY A 93 -14.84 -11.41 -9.05
N ARG A 94 -14.59 -11.70 -7.76
CA ARG A 94 -15.07 -10.85 -6.66
C ARG A 94 -14.45 -9.45 -6.64
N TRP A 95 -13.27 -9.26 -7.25
CA TRP A 95 -12.64 -7.95 -7.40
C TRP A 95 -13.54 -6.92 -8.09
N GLN A 96 -14.47 -7.35 -8.95
CA GLN A 96 -15.37 -6.46 -9.70
C GLN A 96 -16.36 -5.70 -8.81
N THR A 97 -16.71 -6.26 -7.65
CA THR A 97 -17.63 -5.64 -6.68
C THR A 97 -16.98 -5.35 -5.34
N ALA A 98 -15.66 -5.60 -5.22
CA ALA A 98 -14.90 -5.31 -4.01
C ALA A 98 -14.89 -3.80 -3.76
N GLN A 99 -15.09 -3.41 -2.49
CA GLN A 99 -15.00 -2.01 -2.09
C GLN A 99 -13.53 -1.65 -1.88
N PRO A 100 -13.02 -0.58 -2.52
CA PRO A 100 -11.68 -0.11 -2.25
C PRO A 100 -11.50 0.28 -0.79
N ILE A 101 -10.30 0.09 -0.26
CA ILE A 101 -9.94 0.66 1.03
C ILE A 101 -10.04 2.20 0.96
N GLY A 102 -10.81 2.79 1.88
CA GLY A 102 -10.96 4.23 1.98
C GLY A 102 -9.71 4.91 2.58
N ILE A 103 -9.71 6.24 2.62
CA ILE A 103 -8.70 6.98 3.38
C ILE A 103 -9.02 6.81 4.87
N LEU A 104 -8.19 6.02 5.56
CA LEU A 104 -8.42 5.69 6.96
C LEU A 104 -7.87 6.79 7.88
N GLY A 105 -8.75 7.38 8.69
CA GLY A 105 -8.41 8.28 9.79
C GLY A 105 -8.36 7.55 11.14
N LEU A 106 -8.19 8.33 12.22
CA LEU A 106 -8.64 7.92 13.55
C LEU A 106 -10.17 7.99 13.63
#